data_AF-A0A1H3MYK1-F1
#
_entry.id   AF-A0A1H3MYK1-F1
#
_cell.length_a   1.000
_cell.length_b   1.000
_cell.length_c   1.000
_cell.angle_alpha   90.00
_cell.angle_beta   90.00
_cell.angle_gamma   90.00
#
_symmetry.space_group_name_H-M   'P 1'
#
loop_
_entity.id
_entity.type
_entity.pdbx_description
1 polymer ?
#
loop_
_entity_poly.entity_id
_entity_poly.type
_entity_poly.pdbx_seq_one_letter_code
_entity_poly.pdbx_strand_id
1 'polypeptide(L)' 'MARADGAAPDWSTLMVKGPVEVPDLRGRAWFEWTATVEADASHGSP' A
#
# COMPACT_ATOMS: atom_id res chain seq x y z
N MET A 1 22.92 1.07 -6.42
CA MET A 1 21.95 0.92 -5.32
C MET A 1 21.03 2.13 -5.38
N ALA A 2 19.76 1.95 -5.74
CA ALA A 2 18.82 3.07 -5.81
C ALA A 2 18.53 3.55 -4.38
N ARG A 3 18.67 4.86 -4.15
CA ARG A 3 18.33 5.50 -2.88
C ARG A 3 16.81 5.42 -2.77
N ALA A 4 16.30 4.68 -1.79
CA ALA A 4 14.90 4.80 -1.43
C ALA A 4 14.75 6.17 -0.78
N ASP A 5 14.52 7.20 -1.59
CA ASP A 5 14.29 8.59 -1.14
C ASP A 5 12.89 8.76 -0.51
N GLY A 6 12.27 7.66 -0.08
CA GLY A 6 10.95 7.63 0.54
C GLY A 6 11.04 7.64 2.07
N ALA A 7 10.16 8.41 2.69
CA ALA A 7 9.87 8.38 4.11
C ALA A 7 9.75 6.95 4.67
N ALA A 8 10.18 6.75 5.92
CA ALA A 8 9.99 5.47 6.60
C ALA A 8 8.48 5.23 6.82
N PRO A 9 7.96 4.03 6.48
CA PRO A 9 6.56 3.71 6.71
C PRO A 9 6.28 3.53 8.21
N ASP A 10 5.20 4.12 8.71
CA ASP A 10 4.69 3.85 10.05
C ASP A 10 3.76 2.64 10.00
N TRP A 11 4.31 1.48 10.36
CA TRP A 11 3.57 0.22 10.38
C TRP A 11 2.45 0.18 11.42
N SER A 12 2.44 1.07 12.41
CA SER A 12 1.33 1.16 13.37
C SER A 12 0.04 1.70 12.72
N THR A 13 0.16 2.36 11.57
CA THR A 13 -0.95 2.87 10.76
C THR A 13 -1.47 1.86 9.72
N LEU A 14 -0.97 0.61 9.74
CA LEU A 14 -1.38 -0.40 8.77
C LEU A 14 -2.89 -0.63 8.80
N MET A 15 -3.53 -0.33 7.67
CA MET A 15 -4.92 -0.64 7.42
C MET A 15 -5.03 -1.64 6.28
N VAL A 16 -5.82 -2.69 6.49
CA VAL A 16 -6.13 -3.70 5.47
C VAL A 16 -7.61 -3.64 5.14
N LYS A 17 -7.94 -3.61 3.84
CA LYS A 17 -9.32 -3.65 3.33
C LYS A 17 -9.51 -4.83 2.38
N GLY A 18 -10.73 -5.35 2.31
CA GLY A 18 -11.12 -6.49 1.46
C GLY A 18 -11.42 -7.78 2.25
N PRO A 19 -11.59 -8.92 1.56
CA PRO A 19 -11.44 -9.08 0.12
C PRO A 19 -12.55 -8.37 -0.68
N VAL A 20 -12.19 -7.83 -1.83
CA VAL A 20 -13.15 -7.43 -2.87
C VAL A 20 -13.08 -8.46 -3.98
N GLU A 21 -14.23 -8.99 -4.41
CA GLU A 21 -14.28 -9.89 -5.56
C GLU A 21 -14.14 -9.09 -6.85
N VAL A 22 -13.14 -9.44 -7.67
CA VAL A 22 -12.82 -8.80 -8.94
C VAL A 22 -12.87 -9.86 -10.04
N PRO A 23 -13.66 -9.67 -11.11
CA PRO A 23 -13.68 -10.62 -12.22
C PRO A 23 -12.40 -10.50 -13.06
N ASP A 24 -11.82 -11.61 -13.48
CA ASP A 24 -10.82 -11.59 -14.55
C ASP A 24 -11.45 -11.50 -15.95
N LEU A 25 -10.58 -11.31 -16.95
CA LEU A 25 -10.97 -11.24 -18.37
C LEU A 25 -11.68 -12.49 -18.89
N ARG A 26 -11.68 -13.60 -18.13
CA ARG A 26 -12.29 -14.88 -18.47
C ARG A 26 -13.47 -15.21 -17.54
N GLY A 27 -13.94 -14.26 -16.72
CA GLY A 27 -15.09 -14.39 -15.83
C GLY A 27 -14.84 -15.24 -14.58
N ARG A 28 -13.59 -15.53 -14.22
CA ARG A 28 -13.28 -16.17 -12.93
C ARG A 28 -13.20 -15.11 -11.83
N ALA A 29 -13.66 -15.47 -10.64
CA ALA A 29 -13.52 -14.64 -9.45
C ALA A 29 -12.06 -14.59 -8.99
N TRP A 30 -11.55 -13.38 -8.80
CA TRP A 30 -10.33 -13.08 -8.06
C TRP A 30 -10.70 -12.29 -6.81
N PHE A 31 -9.84 -12.35 -5.80
CA PHE A 31 -10.04 -11.61 -4.57
C PHE A 31 -8.88 -10.65 -4.40
N GLU A 32 -9.20 -9.37 -4.25
CA GLU A 32 -8.25 -8.30 -4.04
C GLU A 32 -8.27 -7.85 -2.58
N TRP A 33 -7.07 -7.70 -2.01
CA TRP A 33 -6.86 -7.05 -0.73
C TRP A 33 -6.01 -5.81 -0.95
N THR A 34 -6.33 -4.74 -0.25
CA THR A 34 -5.54 -3.51 -0.23
C THR A 34 -4.93 -3.32 1.14
N ALA A 35 -3.61 -3.10 1.20
CA ALA A 35 -2.89 -2.69 2.40
C ALA A 35 -2.37 -1.27 2.23
N THR A 36 -2.61 -0.41 3.21
CA THR A 36 -2.17 0.98 3.22
C THR A 36 -1.43 1.27 4.52
N VAL A 37 -0.31 1.99 4.41
CA VAL A 37 0.47 2.53 5.53
C VAL A 37 0.75 4.00 5.24
N GLU A 38 0.75 4.82 6.28
CA GLU A 38 1.25 6.19 6.20
C GLU A 38 2.78 6.17 6.19
N ALA A 39 3.38 7.11 5.48
CA ALA A 39 4.82 7.30 5.46
C ALA A 39 5.12 8.69 6.03
N ASP A 40 5.98 8.74 7.04
CA ASP A 40 6.25 9.98 7.75
C ASP A 40 7.18 10.84 6.91
N ALA A 41 6.61 11.77 6.16
CA ALA A 41 7.34 12.71 5.32
C ALA A 41 8.03 13.75 6.23
N SER A 42 9.01 13.31 7.02
CA SER A 42 10.01 14.20 7.59
C SER A 42 10.82 14.77 6.42
N HIS A 43 10.21 15.73 5.71
CA HIS A 43 10.89 16.67 4.83
C HIS A 43 11.98 17.31 5.67
N GLY A 44 13.23 16.99 5.36
CA GLY A 44 14.34 17.82 5.79
C GLY A 44 14.12 19.22 5.22
N SER A 45 13.80 20.20 6.06
CA SER A 45 14.08 21.60 5.75
C SER A 45 15.58 21.74 5.50
N PRO A 46 15.92 22.38 4.37
CA PRO A 46 16.55 23.69 4.45
C PRO A 46 15.81 24.76 3.64
#